data_AF-A0A7C4DNC4-F1
#
_entry.id   AF-A0A7C4DNC4-F1
#
_cell.length_a   1.000
_cell.length_b   1.000
_cell.length_c   1.000
_cell.angle_alpha   90.00
_cell.angle_beta   90.00
_cell.angle_gamma   90.00
#
_symmetry.space_group_name_H-M   'P 1'
#
loop_
_entity.id
_entity.type
_entity.pdbx_description
1 polymer ?
#
loop_
_entity_poly.entity_id
_entity_poly.type
_entity_poly.pdbx_seq_one_letter_code
_entity_poly.pdbx_strand_id
1 'polypeptide(L)'
;MLTGKVVRIRWVKSYPEAHNHVAVGDVLEETPYYLAVLCKTYHFGSNIGGRKARLVPHKYVGGVLEGEKAVRFIPWSRIEVINELPEDTDWDVEAQVQEDGSCVLLNRHKTVITRASDPRQAR
;
A
#
# COMPACT_ATOMS: atom_id res chain seq x y z
N MET A 1 -13.13 -13.37 8.44
CA MET A 1 -13.86 -12.08 8.39
C MET A 1 -12.84 -10.99 8.62
N LEU A 2 -12.68 -10.11 7.65
CA LEU A 2 -11.70 -9.03 7.64
C LEU A 2 -12.27 -7.72 8.19
N THR A 3 -13.59 -7.57 8.29
CA THR A 3 -14.23 -6.37 8.85
C THR A 3 -13.63 -6.02 10.23
N GLY A 4 -13.22 -4.76 10.39
CA GLY A 4 -12.57 -4.26 11.60
C GLY A 4 -11.07 -4.54 11.70
N LYS A 5 -10.46 -5.16 10.68
CA LYS A 5 -9.02 -5.43 10.65
C LYS A 5 -8.25 -4.34 9.91
N VAL A 6 -7.03 -4.07 10.38
CA VAL A 6 -6.03 -3.31 9.63
C VAL A 6 -5.38 -4.25 8.64
N VAL A 7 -5.37 -3.87 7.36
CA VAL A 7 -4.86 -4.72 6.29
C VAL A 7 -3.90 -3.97 5.38
N ARG A 8 -2.96 -4.73 4.81
CA ARG A 8 -2.21 -4.36 3.62
C ARG A 8 -2.74 -5.15 2.43
N ILE A 9 -3.20 -4.46 1.40
CA ILE A 9 -3.78 -5.06 0.20
C ILE A 9 -2.91 -4.72 -1.00
N ARG A 10 -2.58 -5.73 -1.79
CA ARG A 10 -2.00 -5.54 -3.13
C ARG A 10 -3.02 -5.97 -4.18
N TRP A 11 -3.17 -5.18 -5.24
CA TRP A 11 -4.08 -5.52 -6.34
C TRP A 11 -3.52 -5.14 -7.70
N VAL A 12 -4.04 -5.80 -8.73
CA VAL A 12 -3.69 -5.56 -10.14
C VAL A 12 -4.68 -4.58 -10.75
N LYS A 13 -4.17 -3.57 -11.46
CA LYS A 13 -5.00 -2.76 -12.35
C LYS A 13 -5.02 -3.36 -13.76
N SER A 14 -6.09 -3.13 -14.50
CA SER A 14 -6.31 -3.72 -15.84
C SER A 14 -5.40 -3.20 -16.96
N TYR A 15 -4.46 -2.29 -16.67
CA TYR A 15 -3.58 -1.71 -17.69
C TYR A 15 -2.11 -2.04 -17.38
N PRO A 16 -1.30 -2.32 -18.43
CA PRO A 16 0.08 -2.80 -18.26
C PRO A 16 0.89 -1.89 -17.35
N GLU A 17 0.81 -0.58 -17.53
CA GLU A 17 1.62 0.42 -16.80
C GLU A 17 1.49 0.41 -15.25
N ALA A 18 0.53 -0.31 -14.67
CA ALA A 18 0.17 -0.23 -13.25
C ALA A 18 0.56 -1.46 -12.43
N HIS A 19 1.86 -1.69 -12.30
CA HIS A 19 2.37 -2.94 -11.74
C HIS A 19 2.42 -3.05 -10.22
N ASN A 20 2.28 -1.95 -9.44
CA ASN A 20 2.51 -2.02 -7.99
C ASN A 20 1.62 -1.03 -7.21
N HIS A 21 0.41 -1.45 -6.86
CA HIS A 21 -0.52 -0.69 -6.03
C HIS A 21 -0.70 -1.40 -4.69
N VAL A 22 -0.37 -0.70 -3.60
CA VAL A 22 -0.61 -1.17 -2.25
C VAL A 22 -1.54 -0.21 -1.54
N ALA A 23 -2.54 -0.72 -0.83
CA ALA A 23 -3.28 0.04 0.18
C ALA A 23 -2.93 -0.47 1.57
N VAL A 24 -2.91 0.44 2.54
CA VAL A 24 -2.89 0.09 3.96
C VAL A 24 -4.01 0.84 4.64
N GLY A 25 -4.83 0.13 5.42
CA GLY A 25 -5.89 0.73 6.21
C GLY A 25 -6.92 -0.24 6.78
N ASP A 26 -8.04 0.31 7.24
CA ASP A 26 -9.10 -0.41 7.95
C ASP A 26 -10.15 -0.97 7.00
N VAL A 27 -10.49 -2.25 7.15
CA VAL A 27 -11.62 -2.86 6.45
C VAL A 27 -12.92 -2.44 7.13
N LEU A 28 -13.75 -1.70 6.40
CA LEU A 28 -15.06 -1.25 6.85
C LEU A 28 -16.16 -2.27 6.54
N GLU A 29 -16.05 -2.94 5.40
CA GLU A 29 -17.07 -3.86 4.91
C GLU A 29 -16.43 -4.99 4.07
N GLU A 30 -16.95 -6.20 4.26
CA GLU A 30 -16.64 -7.38 3.47
C GLU A 30 -17.94 -7.88 2.82
N THR A 31 -18.00 -7.86 1.49
CA THR A 31 -19.16 -8.36 0.73
C THR A 31 -18.75 -9.53 -0.15
N PRO A 32 -19.68 -10.25 -0.81
CA PRO A 32 -19.31 -11.25 -1.81
C PRO A 32 -18.59 -10.70 -3.06
N TYR A 33 -18.63 -9.38 -3.30
CA TYR A 33 -18.14 -8.78 -4.55
C TYR A 33 -16.90 -7.90 -4.37
N TYR A 34 -16.79 -7.23 -3.23
CA TYR A 34 -15.72 -6.28 -2.95
C TYR A 34 -15.38 -6.20 -1.46
N LEU A 35 -14.23 -5.60 -1.19
CA LEU A 35 -13.81 -5.11 0.12
C LEU A 35 -13.91 -3.58 0.14
N ALA A 36 -14.56 -2.98 1.15
CA ALA A 36 -14.54 -1.54 1.37
C ALA A 36 -13.51 -1.19 2.44
N VAL A 37 -12.55 -0.33 2.11
CA VAL A 37 -11.38 -0.06 2.97
C VAL A 37 -11.13 1.43 3.08
N LEU A 38 -11.11 1.96 4.30
CA LEU A 38 -10.57 3.29 4.57
C LEU A 38 -9.04 3.18 4.59
N CYS A 39 -8.38 3.73 3.59
CA CYS A 39 -6.94 3.49 3.41
C CYS A 39 -6.22 4.67 2.74
N LYS A 40 -4.88 4.65 2.83
CA LYS A 40 -3.98 5.36 1.90
C LYS A 40 -3.46 4.39 0.85
N THR A 41 -3.11 4.91 -0.33
CA THR A 41 -2.54 4.11 -1.42
C THR A 41 -1.13 4.51 -1.76
N TYR A 42 -0.34 3.54 -2.19
CA TYR A 42 1.06 3.70 -2.52
C TYR A 42 1.30 3.15 -3.93
N HIS A 43 1.70 4.05 -4.82
CA HIS A 43 1.94 3.76 -6.23
C HIS A 43 3.46 3.76 -6.46
N PHE A 44 4.00 2.60 -6.78
CA PHE A 44 5.44 2.38 -6.90
C PHE A 44 5.85 2.48 -8.37
N GLY A 45 6.68 3.47 -8.68
CA GLY A 45 7.29 3.65 -10.00
C GLY A 45 8.53 2.77 -10.20
N SER A 46 9.19 2.93 -11.34
CA SER A 46 10.36 2.12 -11.73
C SER A 46 11.66 2.47 -11.00
N ASN A 47 11.76 3.66 -10.40
CA ASN A 47 12.98 4.19 -9.80
C ASN A 47 12.81 4.44 -8.29
N ILE A 48 12.80 3.38 -7.48
CA ILE A 48 12.63 3.45 -6.01
C ILE A 48 13.97 3.24 -5.30
N GLY A 49 14.20 4.00 -4.23
CA GLY A 49 15.39 3.87 -3.38
C GLY A 49 16.50 4.86 -3.71
N GLY A 50 17.73 4.54 -3.30
CA GLY A 50 18.93 5.37 -3.52
C GLY A 50 19.09 6.56 -2.57
N ARG A 51 17.99 7.10 -2.01
CA ARG A 51 18.00 8.06 -0.91
C ARG A 51 16.77 7.90 -0.04
N LYS A 52 16.90 8.17 1.27
CA LYS A 52 15.75 8.29 2.16
C LYS A 52 14.89 9.48 1.75
N ALA A 53 13.59 9.27 1.65
CA ALA A 53 12.67 10.33 1.28
C ALA A 53 11.33 10.13 1.99
N ARG A 54 10.88 11.15 2.74
CA ARG A 54 9.55 11.16 3.36
C ARG A 54 8.51 11.44 2.29
N LEU A 55 7.46 10.62 2.24
CA LEU A 55 6.40 10.81 1.26
C LEU A 55 5.62 12.09 1.57
N VAL A 56 5.21 12.75 0.51
CA VAL A 56 4.32 13.91 0.57
C VAL A 56 3.09 13.54 -0.24
N PRO A 57 1.86 13.71 0.31
CA PRO A 57 0.64 13.39 -0.42
C PRO A 57 0.64 14.03 -1.81
N HIS A 58 0.23 13.26 -2.81
CA HIS A 58 0.11 13.68 -4.22
C HIS A 58 1.42 14.04 -4.93
N LYS A 59 2.59 13.77 -4.34
CA LYS A 59 3.88 13.98 -4.99
C LYS A 59 4.64 12.67 -5.10
N TYR A 60 5.26 12.45 -6.25
CA TYR A 60 6.22 11.38 -6.42
C TYR A 60 7.51 11.73 -5.67
N VAL A 61 7.82 10.95 -4.64
CA VAL A 61 9.00 11.13 -3.80
C VAL A 61 9.65 9.77 -3.58
N GLY A 62 10.96 9.66 -3.85
CA GLY A 62 11.69 8.39 -3.75
C GLY A 62 11.13 7.28 -4.66
N GLY A 63 10.49 7.64 -5.78
CA GLY A 63 9.85 6.69 -6.70
C GLY A 63 8.46 6.22 -6.28
N VAL A 64 7.87 6.80 -5.22
CA VAL A 64 6.56 6.42 -4.71
C VAL A 64 5.64 7.63 -4.66
N LEU A 65 4.40 7.45 -5.11
CA LEU A 65 3.31 8.40 -4.93
C LEU A 65 2.37 7.89 -3.84
N GLU A 66 2.17 8.69 -2.78
CA GLU A 66 1.11 8.46 -1.79
C GLU A 66 -0.19 9.13 -2.29
N GLY A 67 -1.25 8.33 -2.42
CA GLY A 67 -2.60 8.78 -2.71
C GLY A 67 -3.39 9.12 -1.46
N GLU A 68 -4.51 9.82 -1.62
CA GLU A 68 -5.34 10.31 -0.51
C GLU A 68 -5.82 9.21 0.42
N LYS A 69 -6.00 9.58 1.69
CA LYS A 69 -6.83 8.80 2.60
C LYS A 69 -8.28 8.86 2.12
N ALA A 70 -8.83 7.71 1.74
CA ALA A 70 -10.21 7.61 1.25
C ALA A 70 -10.75 6.20 1.43
N VAL A 71 -12.08 6.08 1.42
CA VAL A 71 -12.76 4.78 1.31
C VAL A 71 -12.63 4.29 -0.12
N ARG A 72 -12.11 3.08 -0.30
CA ARG A 72 -11.95 2.43 -1.60
C ARG A 72 -12.68 1.11 -1.61
N PHE A 73 -13.44 0.89 -2.68
CA PHE A 73 -14.12 -0.36 -2.98
C PHE A 73 -13.22 -1.16 -3.93
N ILE A 74 -12.64 -2.25 -3.44
CA ILE A 74 -11.68 -3.07 -4.18
C ILE A 74 -12.36 -4.41 -4.50
N PRO A 75 -12.65 -4.72 -5.77
CA PRO A 75 -13.24 -6.00 -6.14
C PRO A 75 -12.32 -7.16 -5.79
N TRP A 76 -12.88 -8.26 -5.29
CA TRP A 76 -12.09 -9.46 -4.97
C TRP A 76 -11.25 -9.96 -6.14
N SER A 77 -11.82 -9.90 -7.35
CA SER A 77 -11.17 -10.33 -8.59
C SER A 77 -9.91 -9.53 -8.96
N ARG A 78 -9.63 -8.43 -8.27
CA ARG A 78 -8.44 -7.60 -8.48
C ARG A 78 -7.37 -7.81 -7.42
N ILE A 79 -7.73 -8.33 -6.25
CA ILE A 79 -6.83 -8.47 -5.11
C ILE A 79 -5.90 -9.65 -5.34
N GLU A 80 -4.59 -9.41 -5.29
CA GLU A 80 -3.57 -10.47 -5.37
C GLU A 80 -3.32 -11.09 -4.01
N VAL A 81 -3.22 -10.24 -2.98
CA VAL A 81 -2.93 -10.66 -1.62
C VAL A 81 -3.45 -9.64 -0.62
N ILE A 82 -3.93 -10.15 0.51
CA ILE A 82 -4.26 -9.38 1.71
C ILE A 82 -3.37 -9.92 2.83
N ASN A 83 -2.72 -9.01 3.54
CA ASN A 83 -2.09 -9.32 4.81
C ASN A 83 -2.85 -8.60 5.91
N GLU A 84 -3.40 -9.35 6.86
CA GLU A 84 -3.80 -8.78 8.15
C GLU A 84 -2.55 -8.26 8.86
N LEU A 85 -2.62 -7.03 9.34
CA LEU A 85 -1.58 -6.40 10.15
C LEU A 85 -2.01 -6.46 11.63
N PRO A 86 -1.07 -6.31 12.58
CA PRO A 86 -1.41 -6.17 13.98
C PRO A 86 -2.49 -5.11 14.21
N GLU A 87 -3.44 -5.37 15.10
CA GLU A 87 -4.58 -4.47 15.36
C GLU A 87 -4.16 -3.08 15.86
N ASP A 88 -2.97 -2.99 16.49
CA ASP A 88 -2.37 -1.75 16.96
C ASP A 88 -1.51 -1.03 15.90
N THR A 89 -1.57 -1.47 14.64
CA THR A 89 -0.84 -0.82 13.55
C THR A 89 -1.42 0.56 13.25
N ASP A 90 -0.72 1.58 13.71
CA ASP A 90 -0.98 2.96 13.32
C ASP A 90 -0.59 3.17 11.85
N TRP A 91 -1.57 3.08 10.95
CA TRP A 91 -1.36 3.17 9.50
C TRP A 91 -1.54 4.57 8.94
N ASP A 92 -2.23 5.46 9.67
CA ASP A 92 -2.51 6.83 9.24
C ASP A 92 -1.41 7.80 9.66
N VAL A 93 -0.16 7.40 9.40
CA VAL A 93 1.06 8.17 9.65
C VAL A 93 1.84 8.35 8.38
N GLU A 94 2.78 9.29 8.37
CA GLU A 94 3.66 9.51 7.23
C GLU A 94 4.45 8.24 6.88
N ALA A 95 4.67 8.04 5.58
CA ALA A 95 5.51 6.98 5.06
C ALA A 95 6.88 7.50 4.60
N GLN A 96 7.86 6.62 4.52
CA GLN A 96 9.20 6.93 4.06
C GLN A 96 9.72 5.81 3.16
N VAL A 97 10.31 6.21 2.03
CA VAL A 97 11.17 5.34 1.22
C VAL A 97 12.55 5.33 1.85
N GLN A 98 13.11 4.13 2.01
CA GLN A 98 14.45 3.88 2.50
C GLN A 98 15.44 3.76 1.34
N GLU A 99 16.73 3.85 1.65
CA GLU A 99 17.81 3.72 0.66
C GLU A 99 17.80 2.37 -0.07
N ASP A 100 17.40 1.30 0.61
CA ASP A 100 17.25 -0.06 0.07
C ASP A 100 16.02 -0.23 -0.84
N GLY A 101 15.25 0.84 -1.04
CA GLY A 101 14.02 0.85 -1.82
C GLY A 101 12.81 0.26 -1.11
N SER A 102 12.90 -0.05 0.19
CA SER A 102 11.72 -0.35 0.99
C SER A 102 10.90 0.90 1.27
N CYS A 103 9.58 0.75 1.36
CA CYS A 103 8.68 1.81 1.81
C CYS A 103 8.02 1.37 3.10
N VAL A 104 8.11 2.21 4.13
CA VAL A 104 7.65 1.91 5.48
C VAL A 104 6.78 3.03 6.02
N LEU A 105 5.81 2.69 6.85
CA LEU A 105 5.11 3.64 7.71
C LEU A 105 6.03 4.08 8.85
N LEU A 106 6.04 5.37 9.18
CA LEU A 106 6.78 5.93 10.31
C LEU A 106 6.04 5.72 11.65
N ASN A 107 5.50 4.53 11.85
CA ASN A 107 4.90 4.10 13.10
C ASN A 107 5.91 3.37 14.00
N ARG A 108 5.47 3.01 15.22
CA ARG A 108 6.27 2.27 16.22
C ARG A 108 6.95 1.02 15.63
N HIS A 109 6.28 0.32 14.73
CA HIS A 109 6.73 -0.95 14.17
C HIS A 109 7.52 -0.81 12.87
N LYS A 110 7.68 0.41 12.33
CA LYS A 110 8.22 0.67 10.99
C LYS A 110 7.59 -0.25 9.94
N THR A 111 6.27 -0.30 9.95
CA THR A 111 5.49 -1.30 9.19
C THR A 111 5.82 -1.23 7.71
N VAL A 112 6.22 -2.36 7.12
CA VAL A 112 6.62 -2.42 5.71
C VAL A 112 5.39 -2.40 4.80
N ILE A 113 5.32 -1.39 3.93
CA ILE A 113 4.33 -1.29 2.86
C ILE A 113 4.75 -2.19 1.70
N THR A 114 5.96 -2.02 1.17
CA THR A 114 6.54 -2.92 0.15
C THR A 114 8.07 -2.78 0.09
N ARG A 115 8.74 -3.59 -0.75
CA ARG A 115 10.17 -3.48 -1.08
C ARG A 115 10.37 -3.40 -2.60
N ALA A 116 11.35 -2.62 -3.05
CA ALA A 116 11.74 -2.46 -4.47
C ALA A 116 12.35 -3.71 -5.13
N SER A 117 12.23 -4.89 -4.50
CA SER A 117 12.83 -6.15 -4.96
C SER A 117 11.95 -7.35 -4.63
N ASP A 118 10.66 -7.30 -4.97
CA ASP A 118 9.96 -8.56 -5.26
C ASP A 118 10.15 -8.84 -6.76
N PRO A 119 11.06 -9.72 -7.19
CA PRO A 119 11.29 -10.05 -8.60
C PRO A 119 10.06 -10.64 -9.31
N ARG A 120 8.95 -10.87 -8.60
CA ARG A 120 7.61 -11.12 -9.16
C ARG A 120 6.89 -9.85 -9.65
N GLN A 121 7.53 -8.68 -9.56
CA GLN A 121 6.98 -7.38 -10.02
C GLN A 121 7.46 -6.97 -11.42
N ALA A 122 8.30 -7.77 -12.08
CA ALA A 122 8.89 -7.47 -13.38
C ALA A 122 8.42 -8.42 -14.50
N ARG A 123 7.29 -9.10 -14.33
CA ARG A 123 6.71 -10.01 -15.32
C ARG A 123 5.26 -9.66 -15.60
#